data_AF-A0A1B6CHD9-F1
#
_entry.id   AF-A0A1B6CHD9-F1
#
_cell.length_a   1.000
_cell.length_b   1.000
_cell.length_c   1.000
_cell.angle_alpha   90.00
_cell.angle_beta   90.00
_cell.angle_gamma   90.00
#
_symmetry.space_group_name_H-M   'P 1'
#
loop_
_entity.id
_entity.type
_entity.pdbx_description
1 polymer ?
#
loop_
_entity_poly.entity_id
_entity_poly.type
_entity_poly.pdbx_seq_one_letter_code
_entity_poly.pdbx_strand_id
1 'polypeptide(L)'
;STMTSRTVAVLLAALVAAFFTSAEGASLNGTVDSWGKLAESIAHQVNDAYNELADAVQENGEDSEGEEPLYTATISLPHVVNGQCQKTVTVEGNGVSDKIDVPCHMESNVITTNNQLIVGNMIFSNTPNTLVVVRDNRCVLKTYKAGVAAGSTTLSRQDCTAVKKFMREA
;
A
#
# COMPACT_ATOMS: atom_id res chain seq x y z
N SER A 1 -0.51 11.05 -9.38
CA SER A 1 0.86 10.59 -9.70
C SER A 1 1.52 10.00 -8.48
N THR A 2 1.99 8.76 -8.61
CA THR A 2 2.67 7.97 -7.59
C THR A 2 3.92 8.69 -7.08
N MET A 3 3.90 9.17 -5.82
CA MET A 3 5.15 9.48 -5.11
C MET A 3 5.90 8.16 -4.94
N THR A 4 6.93 7.98 -5.74
CA THR A 4 7.86 6.87 -5.58
C THR A 4 8.51 6.96 -4.19
N SER A 5 8.66 5.82 -3.54
CA SER A 5 9.28 5.58 -2.21
C SER A 5 10.63 6.31 -1.96
N ARG A 6 11.25 6.87 -3.00
CA ARG A 6 12.51 7.62 -2.91
C ARG A 6 12.33 9.01 -2.28
N THR A 7 11.19 9.67 -2.43
CA THR A 7 11.01 11.05 -1.92
C THR A 7 10.85 11.08 -0.40
N VAL A 8 10.13 10.12 0.18
CA VAL A 8 9.97 9.98 1.65
C VAL A 8 11.30 9.59 2.31
N ALA A 9 12.10 8.73 1.65
CA ALA A 9 13.42 8.36 2.15
C ALA A 9 14.43 9.52 2.12
N VAL A 10 14.35 10.41 1.13
CA VAL A 10 15.21 11.61 1.04
C VAL A 10 14.85 12.64 2.11
N LEU A 11 13.56 12.81 2.41
CA LEU A 11 13.10 13.71 3.49
C LEU A 11 13.51 13.21 4.89
N LEU A 12 13.42 11.90 5.16
CA LEU A 12 13.93 11.33 6.41
C LEU A 12 15.46 11.41 6.52
N ALA A 13 16.19 11.22 5.42
CA ALA A 13 17.65 11.33 5.43
C ALA A 13 18.14 12.77 5.65
N ALA A 14 17.43 13.77 5.12
CA ALA A 14 17.74 15.18 5.35
C ALA A 14 17.47 15.61 6.81
N LEU A 15 16.39 15.11 7.43
CA LEU A 15 16.08 15.39 8.83
C LEU A 15 17.18 14.84 9.76
N VAL A 16 17.64 13.61 9.50
CA VAL A 16 18.71 12.98 10.30
C VAL A 16 20.06 13.69 10.10
N ALA A 17 20.39 14.15 8.90
CA ALA A 17 21.62 14.93 8.65
C ALA A 17 21.65 16.30 9.35
N ALA A 18 20.48 16.94 9.55
CA ALA A 18 20.37 18.18 10.31
C ALA A 18 20.60 17.96 11.83
N PHE A 19 20.29 16.77 12.36
CA PHE A 19 20.59 16.44 13.77
C PHE A 19 22.09 16.16 14.02
N PHE A 20 22.83 15.67 13.03
CA PHE A 20 24.26 15.37 13.21
C PHE A 20 25.21 16.53 12.90
N THR A 21 24.76 17.56 12.17
CA THR A 21 25.62 18.71 11.81
C THR A 21 25.74 19.77 12.92
N SER A 22 25.00 19.64 14.03
CA SER A 22 25.16 20.51 15.21
C SER A 22 26.04 19.89 16.32
N ALA A 23 26.55 18.67 16.14
CA ALA A 23 27.34 17.96 17.15
C ALA A 23 28.87 18.08 16.98
N GLU A 24 29.35 18.86 16.01
CA GLU A 24 30.78 19.14 15.85
C GLU A 24 31.08 20.61 16.15
N GLY A 25 31.25 20.92 17.44
CA GLY A 25 31.77 22.22 17.84
C GLY A 25 31.27 22.78 19.17
N ALA A 26 31.25 21.99 20.24
CA ALA A 26 31.17 22.58 21.59
C ALA A 26 31.99 21.74 22.57
N SER A 27 33.19 22.23 22.88
CA SER A 27 33.93 21.79 24.06
C SER A 27 33.04 21.92 25.30
N LEU A 28 32.85 20.82 26.02
CA LEU A 28 32.07 20.75 27.25
C LEU A 28 32.68 21.63 28.35
N ASN A 29 32.29 22.90 28.39
CA ASN A 29 32.46 23.77 29.55
C ASN A 29 31.45 24.93 29.51
N GLY A 30 30.17 24.64 29.78
CA GLY A 30 29.09 25.63 29.77
C GLY A 30 28.23 25.57 31.04
N THR A 31 28.00 26.73 31.66
CA THR A 31 27.13 26.93 32.84
C THR A 31 25.65 26.73 32.50
N VAL A 32 24.82 26.46 33.52
CA VAL A 32 23.39 26.09 33.41
C VAL A 32 22.56 27.07 32.55
N ASP A 33 22.92 28.36 32.54
CA ASP A 33 22.26 29.38 31.71
C ASP A 33 22.48 29.21 30.20
N SER A 34 23.59 28.59 29.80
CA SER A 34 23.91 28.29 28.41
C SER A 34 23.05 27.17 27.85
N TRP A 35 22.66 26.21 28.69
CA TRP A 35 21.79 25.09 28.31
C TRP A 35 20.33 25.54 28.16
N GLY A 36 19.87 26.48 28.98
CA GLY A 36 18.53 27.06 28.87
C GLY A 36 18.31 27.77 27.52
N LYS A 37 19.28 28.59 27.09
CA LYS A 37 19.21 29.31 25.80
C LYS A 37 19.33 28.38 24.59
N LEU A 38 20.12 27.32 24.70
CA LEU A 38 20.20 26.29 23.65
C LEU A 38 18.89 25.51 23.55
N ALA A 39 18.30 25.12 24.67
CA ALA A 39 17.01 24.43 24.69
C ALA A 39 15.88 25.28 24.11
N GLU A 40 15.86 26.59 24.43
CA GLU A 40 14.86 27.53 23.91
C GLU A 40 15.03 27.77 22.40
N SER A 41 16.28 27.90 21.92
CA SER A 41 16.58 28.00 20.48
C SER A 41 16.19 26.72 19.71
N ILE A 42 16.39 25.55 20.31
CA ILE A 42 16.01 24.26 19.70
C ILE A 42 14.48 24.13 19.67
N ALA A 43 13.79 24.50 20.75
CA ALA A 43 12.33 24.45 20.82
C ALA A 43 11.68 25.34 19.75
N HIS A 44 12.22 26.54 19.52
CA HIS A 44 11.75 27.43 18.45
C HIS A 44 11.99 26.85 17.06
N GLN A 45 13.20 26.34 16.78
CA GLN A 45 13.50 25.73 15.49
C GLN A 45 12.63 24.51 15.18
N VAL A 46 12.33 23.69 16.19
CA VAL A 46 11.45 22.52 16.03
C VAL A 46 10.00 22.95 15.79
N ASN A 47 9.53 23.98 16.48
CA ASN A 47 8.15 24.45 16.33
C ASN A 47 7.93 25.14 14.97
N ASP A 48 8.89 25.92 14.49
CA ASP A 48 8.82 26.57 13.18
C ASP A 48 8.85 25.52 12.06
N ALA A 49 9.74 24.53 12.14
CA ALA A 49 9.79 23.41 11.20
C ALA A 49 8.52 22.54 11.22
N TYR A 50 7.89 22.38 12.39
CA TYR A 50 6.62 21.64 12.49
C TYR A 50 5.47 22.39 11.81
N ASN A 51 5.40 23.71 11.99
CA ASN A 51 4.37 24.53 11.35
C ASN A 51 4.57 24.62 9.84
N GLU A 52 5.82 24.74 9.36
CA GLU A 52 6.14 24.72 7.93
C GLU A 52 5.79 23.35 7.29
N LEU A 53 5.98 22.24 8.02
CA LEU A 53 5.52 20.92 7.59
C LEU A 53 3.98 20.80 7.61
N ALA A 54 3.31 21.34 8.62
CA ALA A 54 1.85 21.33 8.72
C ALA A 54 1.22 22.13 7.57
N ASP A 55 1.76 23.30 7.26
CA ASP A 55 1.32 24.15 6.16
C ASP A 55 1.58 23.48 4.80
N ALA A 56 2.75 22.84 4.62
CA ALA A 56 3.05 22.08 3.39
C ALA A 56 2.18 20.82 3.20
N VAL A 57 1.72 20.19 4.29
CA VAL A 57 0.76 19.08 4.24
C VAL A 57 -0.64 19.58 3.88
N GLN A 58 -1.00 20.78 4.32
CA GLN A 58 -2.31 21.36 4.05
C GLN A 58 -2.42 21.94 2.62
N GLU A 59 -1.33 22.47 2.05
CA GLU A 59 -1.30 23.01 0.68
C GLU A 59 -1.27 21.93 -0.42
N ASN A 60 -1.01 20.66 -0.09
CA ASN A 60 -1.14 19.53 -1.01
C ASN A 60 -2.52 18.84 -0.94
N GLY A 61 -3.47 19.39 -0.18
CA GLY A 61 -4.78 18.81 0.06
C GLY A 61 -5.88 19.20 -0.92
N GLU A 62 -5.63 20.14 -1.83
CA GLU A 62 -6.65 20.63 -2.77
C GLU A 62 -6.40 20.12 -4.20
N ASP A 63 -7.44 19.48 -4.73
CA ASP A 63 -7.67 19.11 -6.13
C ASP A 63 -6.81 18.00 -6.74
N SER A 64 -7.01 16.78 -6.24
CA SER A 64 -7.17 15.66 -7.18
C SER A 64 -8.56 15.08 -6.97
N GLU A 65 -9.47 15.38 -7.89
CA GLU A 65 -10.59 14.50 -8.22
C GLU A 65 -10.01 13.16 -8.70
N GLY A 66 -9.39 12.40 -7.80
CA GLY A 66 -8.94 11.06 -8.07
C GLY A 66 -10.18 10.22 -8.26
N GLU A 67 -10.39 9.72 -9.48
CA GLU A 67 -11.43 8.73 -9.74
C GLU A 67 -11.33 7.64 -8.67
N GLU A 68 -12.41 7.43 -7.91
CA GLU A 68 -12.43 6.37 -6.91
C GLU A 68 -12.12 5.03 -7.59
N PRO A 69 -11.24 4.20 -7.01
CA PRO A 69 -10.89 2.92 -7.61
C PRO A 69 -12.15 2.05 -7.73
N LEU A 70 -12.40 1.51 -8.94
CA LEU A 70 -13.57 0.67 -9.21
C LEU A 70 -13.61 -0.64 -8.41
N TYR A 71 -12.50 -1.01 -7.80
CA TYR A 71 -12.38 -2.15 -6.91
C TYR A 71 -11.88 -1.71 -5.53
N THR A 72 -12.37 -2.40 -4.51
CA THR A 72 -11.76 -2.44 -3.18
C THR A 72 -11.44 -3.89 -2.83
N ALA A 73 -10.36 -4.09 -2.09
CA ALA A 73 -10.04 -5.40 -1.55
C ALA A 73 -9.44 -5.29 -0.14
N THR A 74 -9.85 -6.18 0.74
CA THR A 74 -9.32 -6.30 2.10
C THR A 74 -8.87 -7.73 2.35
N ILE A 75 -7.81 -7.87 3.15
CA ILE A 75 -7.25 -9.17 3.51
C ILE A 75 -7.41 -9.34 5.02
N SER A 76 -8.07 -10.43 5.43
CA SER A 76 -8.25 -10.72 6.85
C SER A 76 -6.95 -11.15 7.53
N LEU A 77 -6.96 -11.13 8.87
CA LEU A 77 -5.89 -11.74 9.64
C LEU A 77 -5.79 -13.26 9.34
N PRO A 78 -4.57 -13.82 9.33
CA PRO A 78 -4.37 -15.25 9.20
C PRO A 78 -5.15 -16.05 10.25
N HIS A 79 -5.73 -17.18 9.85
CA HIS A 79 -6.39 -18.13 10.75
C HIS A 79 -6.21 -19.57 10.25
N VAL A 80 -6.43 -20.55 11.13
CA VAL A 80 -6.22 -21.96 10.81
C VAL A 80 -7.57 -22.66 10.63
N VAL A 81 -7.75 -23.33 9.51
CA VAL A 81 -8.93 -24.16 9.21
C VAL A 81 -8.43 -25.53 8.74
N ASN A 82 -8.94 -26.59 9.38
CA ASN A 82 -8.54 -27.98 9.08
C ASN A 82 -7.02 -28.21 9.07
N GLY A 83 -6.29 -27.54 9.98
CA GLY A 83 -4.83 -27.63 10.06
C GLY A 83 -4.06 -26.87 8.98
N GLN A 84 -4.74 -26.13 8.10
CA GLN A 84 -4.12 -25.27 7.08
C GLN A 84 -4.30 -23.79 7.44
N CYS A 85 -3.21 -23.02 7.31
CA CYS A 85 -3.26 -21.57 7.51
C CYS A 85 -3.83 -20.89 6.26
N GLN A 86 -4.90 -20.12 6.46
CA GLN A 86 -5.58 -19.35 5.44
C GLN A 86 -5.80 -17.88 5.85
N LYS A 87 -5.93 -17.02 4.84
CA LYS A 87 -6.43 -15.64 4.93
C LYS A 87 -7.66 -15.55 4.01
N THR A 88 -8.55 -14.61 4.27
CA THR A 88 -9.70 -14.36 3.40
C THR A 88 -9.52 -13.02 2.72
N VAL A 89 -9.54 -13.00 1.40
CA VAL A 89 -9.59 -11.78 0.60
C VAL A 89 -11.05 -11.46 0.32
N THR A 90 -11.52 -10.31 0.79
CA THR A 90 -12.84 -9.78 0.42
C THR A 90 -12.64 -8.79 -0.71
N VAL A 91 -13.30 -9.01 -1.84
CA VAL A 91 -13.23 -8.14 -3.03
C VAL A 91 -14.61 -7.59 -3.33
N GLU A 92 -14.70 -6.27 -3.47
CA GLU A 92 -15.92 -5.55 -3.81
C GLU A 92 -15.67 -4.56 -4.95
N GLY A 93 -16.71 -4.26 -5.73
CA GLY A 93 -16.66 -3.28 -6.82
C GLY A 93 -16.63 -3.90 -8.21
N ASN A 94 -16.86 -3.05 -9.21
CA ASN A 94 -16.94 -3.41 -10.64
C ASN A 94 -17.79 -4.67 -10.95
N GLY A 95 -18.91 -4.83 -10.24
CA GLY A 95 -19.83 -5.97 -10.40
C GLY A 95 -19.43 -7.25 -9.66
N VAL A 96 -18.42 -7.18 -8.79
CA VAL A 96 -17.93 -8.29 -7.95
C VAL A 96 -18.23 -8.02 -6.47
N SER A 97 -18.63 -9.07 -5.75
CA SER A 97 -18.71 -9.12 -4.29
C SER A 97 -18.40 -10.55 -3.83
N ASP A 98 -17.13 -10.85 -3.56
CA ASP A 98 -16.68 -12.22 -3.25
C ASP A 98 -15.72 -12.27 -2.04
N LYS A 99 -15.69 -13.43 -1.39
CA LYS A 99 -14.73 -13.78 -0.34
C LYS A 99 -13.95 -15.01 -0.76
N ILE A 100 -12.63 -14.88 -0.86
CA ILE A 100 -11.75 -15.90 -1.40
C ILE A 100 -10.73 -16.29 -0.34
N ASP A 101 -10.81 -17.52 0.14
CA ASP A 101 -9.81 -18.07 1.05
C ASP A 101 -8.52 -18.42 0.30
N VAL A 102 -7.40 -17.87 0.75
CA VAL A 102 -6.07 -18.04 0.16
C VAL A 102 -5.09 -18.55 1.22
N PRO A 103 -4.04 -19.29 0.84
CA PRO A 103 -2.98 -19.68 1.76
C PRO A 103 -2.32 -18.47 2.44
N CYS A 104 -1.87 -18.63 3.69
CA CYS A 104 -1.21 -17.54 4.43
C CYS A 104 0.09 -17.02 3.79
N HIS A 105 0.78 -17.84 3.00
CA HIS A 105 2.00 -17.44 2.29
C HIS A 105 1.75 -16.51 1.09
N MET A 106 0.49 -16.23 0.77
CA MET A 106 0.09 -15.25 -0.24
C MET A 106 0.54 -13.84 0.19
N GLU A 107 1.16 -13.12 -0.74
CA GLU A 107 1.66 -11.75 -0.55
C GLU A 107 0.50 -10.79 -0.25
N SER A 108 0.59 -10.01 0.83
CA SER A 108 -0.57 -9.23 1.30
C SER A 108 -0.68 -7.83 0.66
N ASN A 109 -0.09 -7.64 -0.51
CA ASN A 109 -0.23 -6.41 -1.29
C ASN A 109 -1.56 -6.39 -2.05
N VAL A 110 -2.21 -5.23 -2.05
CA VAL A 110 -3.40 -4.93 -2.84
C VAL A 110 -3.04 -3.74 -3.73
N ILE A 111 -3.20 -3.92 -5.04
CA ILE A 111 -3.02 -2.85 -6.03
C ILE A 111 -4.37 -2.66 -6.72
N THR A 112 -4.92 -1.46 -6.61
CA THR A 112 -6.14 -1.05 -7.32
C THR A 112 -5.85 0.20 -8.15
N THR A 113 -6.24 0.15 -9.42
CA THR A 113 -6.20 1.28 -10.35
C THR A 113 -7.52 1.33 -11.13
N ASN A 114 -7.79 2.40 -11.90
CA ASN A 114 -9.10 2.79 -12.48
C ASN A 114 -9.94 1.71 -13.19
N ASN A 115 -9.46 0.49 -13.41
CA ASN A 115 -10.30 -0.68 -13.70
C ASN A 115 -9.63 -2.03 -13.38
N GLN A 116 -8.66 -2.04 -12.47
CA GLN A 116 -7.83 -3.21 -12.20
C GLN A 116 -7.66 -3.47 -10.72
N LEU A 117 -7.60 -4.75 -10.39
CA LEU A 117 -7.30 -5.29 -9.09
C LEU A 117 -6.20 -6.34 -9.22
N ILE A 118 -5.19 -6.24 -8.35
CA ILE A 118 -4.21 -7.29 -8.11
C ILE A 118 -4.12 -7.49 -6.59
N VAL A 119 -4.27 -8.74 -6.13
CA VAL A 119 -4.04 -9.12 -4.74
C VAL A 119 -2.97 -10.19 -4.69
N GLY A 120 -1.78 -9.79 -4.22
CA GLY A 120 -0.57 -10.60 -4.29
C GLY A 120 -0.34 -11.19 -5.66
N ASN A 121 0.00 -12.47 -5.67
CA ASN A 121 0.16 -13.28 -6.88
C ASN A 121 -1.05 -14.19 -7.15
N MET A 122 -2.19 -13.98 -6.46
CA MET A 122 -3.32 -14.92 -6.47
C MET A 122 -4.61 -14.41 -7.07
N ILE A 123 -4.92 -13.11 -6.99
CA ILE A 123 -6.18 -12.59 -7.52
C ILE A 123 -5.90 -11.45 -8.48
N PHE A 124 -6.49 -11.53 -9.66
CA PHE A 124 -6.38 -10.53 -10.71
C PHE A 124 -7.77 -10.20 -11.25
N SER A 125 -8.01 -8.93 -11.55
CA SER A 125 -9.10 -8.53 -12.43
C SER A 125 -8.74 -7.25 -13.17
N ASN A 126 -9.20 -7.15 -14.40
CA ASN A 126 -9.15 -5.94 -15.20
C ASN A 126 -10.43 -5.77 -16.04
N THR A 127 -11.44 -6.60 -15.76
CA THR A 127 -12.66 -6.73 -16.56
C THR A 127 -13.86 -6.79 -15.61
N PRO A 128 -14.90 -5.97 -15.81
CA PRO A 128 -16.09 -5.98 -14.95
C PRO A 128 -16.71 -7.37 -14.80
N ASN A 129 -17.28 -7.64 -13.64
CA ASN A 129 -17.97 -8.89 -13.30
C ASN A 129 -17.10 -10.16 -13.42
N THR A 130 -15.78 -10.04 -13.35
CA THR A 130 -14.87 -11.20 -13.41
C THR A 130 -13.75 -11.10 -12.39
N LEU A 131 -13.25 -12.25 -11.94
CA LEU A 131 -11.99 -12.40 -11.22
C LEU A 131 -11.22 -13.59 -11.79
N VAL A 132 -9.91 -13.47 -11.94
CA VAL A 132 -9.01 -14.60 -12.17
C VAL A 132 -8.36 -14.97 -10.85
N VAL A 133 -8.61 -16.20 -10.38
CA VAL A 133 -7.97 -16.76 -9.19
C VAL A 133 -6.86 -17.70 -9.64
N VAL A 134 -5.63 -17.39 -9.25
CA VAL A 134 -4.42 -18.16 -9.52
C VAL A 134 -4.14 -19.04 -8.31
N ARG A 135 -4.10 -20.35 -8.52
CA ARG A 135 -3.63 -21.34 -7.54
C ARG A 135 -2.62 -22.26 -8.20
N ASP A 136 -1.42 -22.30 -7.66
CA ASP A 136 -0.31 -23.07 -8.20
C ASP A 136 -0.09 -22.75 -9.70
N ASN A 137 -0.24 -23.77 -10.56
CA ASN A 137 -0.11 -23.66 -12.02
C ASN A 137 -1.45 -23.55 -12.76
N ARG A 138 -2.54 -23.25 -12.05
CA ARG A 138 -3.87 -23.12 -12.62
C ARG A 138 -4.43 -21.71 -12.39
N CYS A 139 -5.10 -21.20 -13.42
CA CYS A 139 -5.88 -19.98 -13.32
C CYS A 139 -7.34 -20.33 -13.58
N VAL A 140 -8.24 -19.86 -12.71
CA VAL A 140 -9.68 -20.03 -12.85
C VAL A 140 -10.30 -18.66 -13.02
N LEU A 141 -10.96 -18.45 -14.16
CA LEU A 141 -11.80 -17.28 -14.38
C LEU A 141 -13.14 -17.54 -13.71
N LYS A 142 -13.48 -16.72 -12.71
CA LYS A 142 -14.81 -16.63 -12.12
C LYS A 142 -15.58 -15.50 -12.78
N THR A 143 -16.87 -15.74 -13.05
CA THR A 143 -17.80 -14.73 -13.55
C THR A 143 -18.87 -14.44 -12.50
N TYR A 144 -19.35 -13.22 -12.48
CA TYR A 144 -20.32 -12.73 -11.49
C TYR A 144 -21.55 -12.15 -12.19
N LYS A 145 -22.70 -12.27 -11.53
CA LYS A 145 -23.96 -11.63 -11.95
C LYS A 145 -24.59 -11.00 -10.73
N ALA A 146 -24.81 -9.69 -10.78
CA ALA A 146 -25.29 -8.90 -9.64
C ALA A 146 -24.45 -9.11 -8.36
N GLY A 147 -23.11 -9.12 -8.51
CA GLY A 147 -22.17 -9.31 -7.41
C GLY A 147 -21.96 -10.76 -6.97
N VAL A 148 -22.82 -11.70 -7.37
CA VAL A 148 -22.78 -13.10 -6.93
C VAL A 148 -22.09 -13.99 -7.97
N ALA A 149 -21.28 -14.95 -7.51
CA ALA A 149 -20.61 -15.92 -8.39
C ALA A 149 -21.64 -16.68 -9.26
N ALA A 150 -21.48 -16.58 -10.58
CA ALA A 150 -22.38 -17.14 -11.58
C ALA A 150 -21.76 -18.31 -12.36
N GLY A 151 -20.43 -18.36 -12.47
CA GLY A 151 -19.74 -19.43 -13.18
C GLY A 151 -18.23 -19.43 -12.95
N SER A 152 -17.59 -20.51 -13.37
CA SER A 152 -16.14 -20.64 -13.34
C SER A 152 -15.63 -21.47 -14.50
N THR A 153 -14.55 -21.02 -15.12
CA THR A 153 -13.89 -21.72 -16.23
C THR A 153 -12.38 -21.76 -15.97
N THR A 154 -11.75 -22.91 -16.18
CA THR A 154 -10.28 -23.00 -16.14
C THR A 154 -9.72 -22.34 -17.40
N LEU A 155 -8.80 -21.38 -17.22
CA LEU A 155 -8.13 -20.73 -18.35
C LEU A 155 -7.15 -21.68 -19.04
N SER A 156 -6.87 -21.40 -20.31
CA SER A 156 -5.79 -22.08 -21.02
C SER A 156 -4.43 -21.79 -20.34
N ARG A 157 -3.43 -22.65 -20.59
CA ARG A 157 -2.07 -22.41 -20.07
C ARG A 157 -1.48 -21.09 -20.58
N GLN A 158 -1.77 -20.74 -21.84
CA GLN A 158 -1.28 -19.52 -22.46
C GLN A 158 -1.87 -18.29 -21.76
N ASP A 159 -3.19 -18.25 -21.57
CA ASP A 159 -3.87 -17.13 -20.90
C ASP A 159 -3.45 -17.01 -19.44
N CYS A 160 -3.32 -18.14 -18.74
CA CYS A 160 -2.84 -18.15 -17.36
C CYS A 160 -1.40 -17.62 -17.25
N THR A 161 -0.54 -17.94 -18.21
CA THR A 161 0.84 -17.41 -18.26
C THR A 161 0.85 -15.91 -18.50
N ALA A 162 -0.01 -15.41 -19.38
CA ALA A 162 -0.15 -13.98 -19.64
C ALA A 162 -0.62 -13.22 -18.38
N VAL A 163 -1.63 -13.74 -17.68
CA VAL A 163 -2.11 -13.16 -16.40
C VAL A 163 -0.99 -13.10 -15.37
N LYS A 164 -0.29 -14.22 -15.14
CA LYS A 164 0.83 -14.26 -14.18
C LYS A 164 1.96 -13.31 -14.55
N LYS A 165 2.28 -13.19 -15.84
CA LYS A 165 3.29 -12.24 -16.32
C LYS A 165 2.87 -10.81 -16.01
N PHE A 166 1.62 -10.45 -16.31
CA PHE A 166 1.08 -9.14 -16.02
C PHE A 166 1.14 -8.81 -14.52
N MET A 167 0.69 -9.73 -13.66
CA MET A 167 0.70 -9.52 -12.20
C MET A 167 2.09 -9.28 -11.62
N ARG A 168 3.14 -9.84 -12.24
CA ARG A 168 4.53 -9.68 -11.79
C ARG A 168 5.17 -8.37 -12.28
N GLU A 169 4.65 -7.80 -13.37
CA GLU A 169 5.19 -6.60 -14.01
C GLU A 169 4.49 -5.32 -13.54
N ALA A 170 3.38 -5.44 -12.81
CA ALA A 170 2.65 -4.36 -12.15
C ALA A 170 3.32 -3.95 -10.83
#